data_AF-A0A1S2LJC9-F1
#
_entry.id   AF-A0A1S2LJC9-F1
#
_cell.length_a   1.000
_cell.length_b   1.000
_cell.length_c   1.000
_cell.angle_alpha   90.00
_cell.angle_beta   90.00
_cell.angle_gamma   90.00
#
_symmetry.space_group_name_H-M   'P 1'
#
loop_
_entity.id
_entity.type
_entity.pdbx_description
1 polymer ?
#
loop_
_entity_poly.entity_id
_entity_poly.type
_entity_poly.pdbx_seq_one_letter_code
_entity_poly.pdbx_strand_id
1 'polypeptide(L)' 'MESKQTMKIFIERKRKTMVQAAKNHGMSAEITLKHSQELDELLNQYALVSQTKNKKICCCT' A
#
# COMPACT_ATOMS: atom_id res chain seq x y z
N MET A 1 -10.08 3.40 -18.49
CA MET A 1 -10.45 2.96 -17.13
C MET A 1 -9.41 1.96 -16.67
N GLU A 2 -8.52 2.37 -15.76
CA GLU A 2 -7.55 1.44 -15.14
C GLU A 2 -8.34 0.37 -14.36
N SER A 3 -8.18 -0.89 -14.76
CA SER A 3 -8.94 -2.00 -14.16
C SER A 3 -8.44 -2.28 -12.74
N LYS A 4 -9.35 -2.64 -11.81
CA LYS A 4 -9.01 -3.02 -10.42
C LYS A 4 -7.88 -4.06 -10.33
N GLN A 5 -7.78 -4.93 -11.33
CA GLN A 5 -6.72 -5.92 -11.45
C GLN A 5 -5.33 -5.31 -11.68
N THR A 6 -5.22 -4.26 -12.49
CA THR A 6 -3.96 -3.52 -12.72
C THR A 6 -3.46 -2.89 -11.43
N MET A 7 -4.36 -2.28 -10.65
CA MET A 7 -4.02 -1.70 -9.35
C MET A 7 -3.51 -2.75 -8.35
N LYS A 8 -4.14 -3.95 -8.29
CA LYS A 8 -3.63 -5.06 -7.47
C LYS A 8 -2.23 -5.49 -7.87
N ILE A 9 -1.96 -5.61 -9.17
CA ILE A 9 -0.63 -6.00 -9.68
C ILE A 9 0.42 -4.95 -9.26
N PHE A 10 0.08 -3.67 -9.34
CA PHE A 10 0.98 -2.59 -8.94
C PHE A 10 1.29 -2.61 -7.44
N ILE A 11 0.27 -2.81 -6.60
CA ILE A 11 0.40 -2.97 -5.14
C ILE A 11 1.34 -4.14 -4.81
N GLU A 12 1.15 -5.30 -5.45
CA GLU A 12 1.98 -6.48 -5.20
C GLU A 12 3.45 -6.26 -5.61
N ARG A 13 3.68 -5.57 -6.73
CA ARG A 13 5.04 -5.20 -7.15
C ARG A 13 5.70 -4.27 -6.13
N LYS A 14 4.99 -3.22 -5.70
CA LYS A 14 5.49 -2.25 -4.72
C LYS A 14 5.76 -2.92 -3.36
N ARG A 15 4.89 -3.83 -2.93
CA ARG A 15 5.08 -4.67 -1.73
C ARG A 15 6.35 -5.51 -1.81
N LYS A 16 6.64 -6.14 -2.94
CA LYS A 16 7.89 -6.89 -3.14
C LYS A 16 9.11 -5.97 -3.03
N THR A 17 9.08 -4.78 -3.62
CA THR A 17 10.16 -3.79 -3.52
C THR A 17 10.38 -3.35 -2.08
N MET A 18 9.32 -3.08 -1.31
CA MET A 18 9.42 -2.73 0.11
C MET A 18 10.05 -3.86 0.93
N VAL A 19 9.63 -5.11 0.70
CA VAL A 19 10.21 -6.28 1.40
C VAL A 19 11.69 -6.47 1.04
N GLN A 20 12.08 -6.22 -0.21
CA GLN A 20 13.48 -6.24 -0.62
C GLN A 20 14.29 -5.12 0.05
N ALA A 21 13.74 -3.90 0.10
CA ALA A 21 14.37 -2.78 0.81
C ALA A 21 14.52 -3.08 2.31
N ALA A 22 13.50 -3.67 2.94
CA ALA A 22 13.54 -4.10 4.34
C ALA A 22 14.62 -5.17 4.58
N LYS A 23 14.81 -6.11 3.64
CA LYS A 23 15.87 -7.13 3.72
C LYS A 23 17.27 -6.53 3.55
N ASN A 24 17.42 -5.53 2.67
CA ASN A 24 18.72 -4.96 2.33
C ASN A 24 19.17 -3.87 3.31
N HIS A 25 18.25 -3.04 3.78
CA HIS A 25 18.54 -1.86 4.59
C HIS A 25 17.98 -1.93 6.01
N GLY A 26 17.12 -2.92 6.30
CA GLY A 26 16.39 -3.02 7.57
C GLY A 26 15.01 -2.36 7.49
N MET A 27 14.12 -2.75 8.42
CA MET A 27 12.74 -2.23 8.47
C MET A 27 12.68 -0.76 8.88
N SER A 28 13.64 -0.30 9.68
CA SER A 28 13.72 1.09 10.17
C SER A 28 14.48 2.03 9.24
N ALA A 29 15.00 1.54 8.11
CA ALA A 29 15.64 2.41 7.14
C ALA A 29 14.62 3.36 6.51
N GLU A 30 15.01 4.61 6.33
CA GLU A 30 14.17 5.67 5.75
C GLU A 30 13.59 5.25 4.39
N ILE A 31 14.37 4.53 3.58
CA ILE A 31 13.92 3.98 2.29
C ILE A 31 12.79 2.96 2.44
N THR A 32 12.86 2.09 3.45
CA THR A 32 11.83 1.09 3.74
C THR A 32 10.57 1.78 4.28
N LEU A 33 10.73 2.77 5.16
CA LEU A 33 9.63 3.57 5.70
C LEU A 33 8.91 4.34 4.59
N LYS A 34 9.65 5.00 3.70
CA LYS A 34 9.09 5.70 2.55
C LYS A 34 8.32 4.75 1.63
N HIS A 35 8.86 3.57 1.34
CA HIS A 35 8.14 2.56 0.56
C HIS A 35 6.90 2.03 1.28
N SER A 36 6.90 1.95 2.61
CA SER A 36 5.72 1.54 3.38
C SER A 36 4.61 2.59 3.33
N GLN A 37 4.96 3.88 3.42
CA GLN A 37 4.01 5.00 3.30
C GLN A 37 3.39 5.06 1.90
N GLU A 38 4.21 4.98 0.85
CA GLU A 38 3.74 4.96 -0.54
C GLU A 38 2.83 3.76 -0.81
N LEU A 39 3.14 2.59 -0.23
CA LEU A 39 2.32 1.39 -0.36
C LEU A 39 0.98 1.56 0.37
N ASP A 40 0.98 2.17 1.55
CA ASP A 40 -0.24 2.42 2.33
C ASP A 40 -1.17 3.40 1.61
N GLU A 41 -0.63 4.48 1.03
CA GLU A 41 -1.42 5.41 0.22
C GLU A 41 -2.07 4.73 -1.00
N LEU A 42 -1.33 3.87 -1.70
CA LEU A 42 -1.84 3.09 -2.82
C LEU A 42 -2.93 2.10 -2.38
N LEU A 43 -2.73 1.45 -1.24
CA LEU A 43 -3.73 0.57 -0.63
C LEU A 43 -4.97 1.35 -0.26
N ASN A 44 -4.83 2.52 0.35
CA ASN A 44 -5.95 3.39 0.72
C ASN A 44 -6.73 3.86 -0.51
N GLN A 45 -6.06 4.26 -1.58
CA GLN A 45 -6.72 4.62 -2.85
C GLN A 45 -7.46 3.43 -3.47
N TYR A 46 -6.81 2.25 -3.54
CA TYR A 46 -7.45 1.03 -4.00
C TYR A 46 -8.64 0.64 -3.11
N ALA A 47 -8.50 0.81 -1.80
CA ALA A 47 -9.52 0.57 -0.81
C ALA A 47 -10.69 1.54 -1.02
N LEU A 48 -10.48 2.85 -1.24
CA LEU A 48 -11.57 3.79 -1.55
C LEU A 48 -12.31 3.42 -2.84
N VAL A 49 -11.59 3.02 -3.89
CA VAL A 49 -12.17 2.58 -5.17
C VAL A 49 -12.91 1.23 -5.04
N SER A 50 -12.56 0.41 -4.06
CA SER A 50 -13.20 -0.89 -3.79
C SER A 50 -14.26 -0.86 -2.66
N GLN A 51 -14.20 0.11 -1.74
CA GLN A 51 -15.01 0.24 -0.52
C GLN A 51 -16.19 1.20 -0.64
N THR A 52 -16.59 1.62 -1.85
CA THR A 52 -17.93 2.22 -2.08
C THR A 52 -19.09 1.30 -1.66
N LYS A 53 -18.82 0.10 -1.10
CA LYS A 53 -19.81 -0.81 -0.52
C LYS A 53 -19.76 -1.00 1.01
N ASN A 54 -18.76 -0.52 1.76
CA ASN A 54 -18.78 -0.65 3.23
C ASN A 54 -17.79 0.33 3.90
N LYS A 55 -18.22 1.57 4.11
CA LYS A 55 -17.49 2.54 4.93
C LYS A 55 -17.93 2.38 6.38
N LYS A 56 -17.16 1.66 7.19
CA LYS A 56 -17.08 1.84 8.65
C LYS A 56 -15.76 1.24 9.10
N ILE A 57 -14.79 2.09 9.42
CA ILE A 57 -14.03 1.94 10.65
C ILE A 57 -13.62 3.35 11.10
N CYS A 58 -13.91 3.56 12.36
CA CYS A 58 -13.87 4.78 13.14
C CYS A 58 -12.43 5.25 13.37
N CYS A 59 -12.25 6.57 13.36
CA CYS A 59 -11.07 7.23 13.91
C CYS A 59 -11.29 7.35 15.42
N CYS A 60 -10.53 6.63 16.24
CA CYS A 60 -10.41 6.72 17.71
C CYS A 60 -9.11 5.95 18.05
N THR A 61 -8.14 6.40 18.84
CA THR A 61 -8.06 7.40 19.92
C THR A 61 -6.61 7.85 20.03
#